data_AF-M2BVU6-F1
#
_entry.id   AF-M2BVU6-F1
#
_cell.length_a   1.000
_cell.length_b   1.000
_cell.length_c   1.000
_cell.angle_alpha   90.00
_cell.angle_beta   90.00
_cell.angle_gamma   90.00
#
_symmetry.space_group_name_H-M   'P 1'
#
loop_
_entity.id
_entity.type
_entity.pdbx_description
1 polymer ?
#
loop_
_entity_poly.entity_id
_entity_poly.type
_entity_poly.pdbx_seq_one_letter_code
_entity_poly.pdbx_strand_id
1 'polypeptide(L)'
;MVDEVLYSGTKITLNLVSLGYLVVIIFQTLLNISRNQLMLHMSSKMEAALSFEYFNHVLHLPMDFFTTRKTGEVLSRIHDVNTIRQVLSSTGMNIILDSLMLVVGGAFLCASGGILMLIAVIPVIISAIVICFFVQPYRRMIKEKAVIDAEKYSGMVESINGIGTVKALSSEDLAFERTEVKMVDSVNKGIEIGTLANIENAVQMTLSQLGTLGVYWVGSFKILI
;
A
#
# COMPACT_ATOMS: atom_id res chain seq x y z
N MET A 1 1.12 15.78 32.45
CA MET A 1 2.18 14.77 32.69
C MET A 1 3.57 15.39 32.75
N VAL A 2 3.99 16.22 31.77
CA VAL A 2 5.24 17.01 31.88
C VAL A 2 5.17 18.01 33.06
N ASP A 3 4.04 18.68 33.24
CA ASP A 3 3.85 19.64 34.36
C ASP A 3 3.88 19.01 35.75
N GLU A 4 3.41 17.77 35.90
CA GLU A 4 3.29 17.10 37.21
C GLU A 4 4.62 16.48 37.66
N VAL A 5 5.46 16.08 36.69
CA VAL A 5 6.80 15.53 36.93
C VAL A 5 7.84 16.63 37.18
N LEU A 6 7.69 17.81 36.56
CA LEU A 6 8.56 18.97 36.83
C LEU A 6 8.26 19.64 38.16
N TYR A 7 7.00 19.64 38.61
CA TYR A 7 6.60 20.26 39.88
C TYR A 7 6.94 19.41 41.12
N SER A 8 7.03 18.07 40.99
CA SER A 8 7.12 17.16 42.15
C SER A 8 8.53 16.74 42.57
N GLY A 9 9.59 17.14 41.86
CA GLY A 9 10.99 17.06 42.34
C GLY A 9 11.49 15.68 42.84
N THR A 10 10.79 14.58 42.57
CA THR A 10 11.08 13.28 43.18
C THR A 10 11.36 12.23 42.11
N LYS A 11 12.59 11.70 42.06
CA LYS A 11 13.06 10.71 41.06
C LYS A 11 12.20 9.43 40.97
N ILE A 12 11.41 9.13 41.99
CA ILE A 12 10.53 7.96 42.10
C ILE A 12 9.31 8.07 41.19
N THR A 13 8.68 9.25 41.06
CA THR A 13 7.54 9.45 40.14
C THR A 13 8.00 9.37 38.68
N LEU A 14 9.20 9.85 38.36
CA LEU A 14 9.77 9.73 37.01
C LEU A 14 10.03 8.27 36.60
N ASN A 15 10.63 7.47 37.48
CA ASN A 15 10.89 6.05 37.20
C ASN A 15 9.59 5.24 37.05
N LEU A 16 8.58 5.51 37.89
CA LEU A 16 7.29 4.81 37.82
C LEU A 16 6.52 5.14 36.53
N VAL A 17 6.48 6.42 36.13
CA VAL A 17 5.85 6.84 34.87
C VAL A 17 6.60 6.29 33.66
N SER A 18 7.94 6.30 33.69
CA SER A 18 8.77 5.71 32.62
C SER A 18 8.52 4.20 32.48
N LEU A 19 8.45 3.47 33.61
CA LEU A 19 8.13 2.04 33.62
C LEU A 19 6.71 1.79 33.08
N GLY A 20 5.73 2.60 33.48
CA GLY A 20 4.36 2.52 32.97
C GLY A 20 4.28 2.75 31.45
N TYR A 21 5.00 3.76 30.94
CA TYR A 21 5.07 4.03 29.51
C TYR A 21 5.76 2.90 28.74
N LEU A 22 6.80 2.29 29.32
CA LEU A 22 7.47 1.12 28.76
C LEU A 22 6.50 -0.07 28.61
N VAL A 23 5.66 -0.33 29.63
CA VAL A 23 4.62 -1.36 29.56
C VAL A 23 3.60 -1.05 28.44
N VAL A 24 3.20 0.21 28.29
CA VAL A 24 2.31 0.64 27.19
C VAL A 24 2.96 0.41 25.83
N ILE A 25 4.23 0.75 25.64
CA ILE A 25 4.96 0.50 24.39
C ILE A 25 5.04 -0.99 24.08
N ILE A 26 5.36 -1.82 25.07
CA ILE A 26 5.41 -3.28 24.89
C ILE A 26 4.03 -3.79 24.46
N PHE A 27 2.97 -3.37 25.16
CA PHE A 27 1.61 -3.79 24.84
C PHE A 27 1.18 -3.34 23.44
N GLN A 28 1.49 -2.10 23.07
CA GLN A 28 1.23 -1.55 21.73
C GLN A 28 2.00 -2.33 20.64
N THR A 29 3.25 -2.68 20.91
CA THR A 29 4.08 -3.48 19.98
C THR A 29 3.51 -4.88 19.81
N LEU A 30 3.09 -5.51 20.91
CA LEU A 30 2.51 -6.86 20.90
C LEU A 30 1.18 -6.87 20.12
N LEU A 31 0.32 -5.88 20.34
CA LEU A 31 -0.90 -5.70 19.55
C LEU A 31 -0.60 -5.46 18.07
N ASN A 32 0.42 -4.67 17.73
CA ASN A 32 0.82 -4.46 16.34
C ASN A 32 1.31 -5.75 15.68
N ILE A 33 2.10 -6.57 16.39
CA ILE A 33 2.56 -7.87 15.88
C ILE A 33 1.36 -8.79 15.67
N SER A 34 0.45 -8.89 16.64
CA SER A 34 -0.76 -9.70 16.50
C SER A 34 -1.62 -9.24 15.32
N ARG A 35 -1.80 -7.92 15.15
CA ARG A 35 -2.48 -7.33 13.98
C ARG A 35 -1.81 -7.77 12.68
N ASN A 36 -0.49 -7.61 12.58
CA ASN A 36 0.25 -7.91 11.35
C ASN A 36 0.18 -9.40 11.03
N GLN A 37 0.23 -10.27 12.04
CA GLN A 37 0.09 -11.71 11.86
C GLN A 37 -1.31 -12.13 11.40
N LEU A 38 -2.37 -11.52 11.96
CA LEU A 38 -3.74 -11.75 11.51
C LEU A 38 -3.94 -11.31 10.05
N MET A 39 -3.44 -10.13 9.71
CA MET A 39 -3.44 -9.60 8.33
C MET A 39 -2.71 -10.54 7.36
N LEU A 40 -1.53 -11.04 7.74
CA LEU A 40 -0.75 -11.98 6.92
C LEU A 40 -1.52 -13.27 6.69
N HIS A 41 -2.05 -13.90 7.75
CA HIS A 41 -2.84 -15.12 7.60
C HIS A 41 -4.08 -14.92 6.73
N MET A 42 -4.79 -13.80 6.91
CA MET A 42 -6.00 -13.51 6.15
C MET A 42 -5.67 -13.28 4.67
N SER A 43 -4.61 -12.52 4.38
CA SER A 43 -4.14 -12.25 3.02
C SER A 43 -3.68 -13.52 2.32
N SER A 44 -2.83 -14.33 2.96
CA SER A 44 -2.30 -15.57 2.38
C SER A 44 -3.39 -16.62 2.17
N LYS A 45 -4.36 -16.74 3.10
CA LYS A 45 -5.47 -17.69 2.94
C LYS A 45 -6.39 -17.28 1.78
N MET A 46 -6.61 -15.98 1.61
CA MET A 46 -7.44 -15.46 0.51
C MET A 46 -6.75 -15.63 -0.84
N GLU A 47 -5.44 -15.37 -0.91
CA GLU A 47 -4.62 -15.60 -2.10
C GLU A 47 -4.59 -17.08 -2.51
N ALA A 48 -4.46 -17.98 -1.53
CA ALA A 48 -4.50 -19.43 -1.76
C ALA A 48 -5.89 -19.89 -2.24
N ALA A 49 -6.97 -19.49 -1.56
CA ALA A 49 -8.33 -19.85 -1.93
C ALA A 49 -8.67 -19.41 -3.37
N LEU A 50 -8.28 -18.18 -3.73
CA LEU A 50 -8.52 -17.64 -5.06
C LEU A 50 -7.71 -18.36 -6.13
N SER A 51 -6.43 -18.61 -5.88
CA SER A 51 -5.57 -19.33 -6.82
C SER A 51 -6.13 -20.73 -7.09
N PHE A 52 -6.64 -21.43 -6.07
CA PHE A 52 -7.25 -22.74 -6.22
C PHE A 52 -8.61 -22.70 -6.95
N GLU A 53 -9.50 -21.77 -6.59
CA GLU A 53 -10.83 -21.66 -7.20
C GLU A 53 -10.75 -21.25 -8.67
N TYR A 54 -9.85 -20.33 -9.01
CA TYR A 54 -9.59 -19.94 -10.40
C TYR A 54 -8.93 -21.05 -11.20
N PHE A 55 -7.93 -21.74 -10.65
CA PHE A 55 -7.30 -22.88 -11.32
C PHE A 55 -8.32 -23.97 -11.62
N ASN A 56 -9.20 -24.26 -10.65
CA ASN A 56 -10.31 -25.18 -10.85
C ASN A 56 -11.27 -24.71 -11.94
N HIS A 57 -11.63 -23.42 -11.96
CA HIS A 57 -12.51 -22.88 -12.99
C HIS A 57 -11.88 -22.98 -14.39
N VAL A 58 -10.61 -22.58 -14.53
CA VAL A 58 -9.85 -22.65 -15.80
C VAL A 58 -9.84 -24.07 -16.35
N LEU A 59 -9.62 -25.08 -15.50
CA LEU A 59 -9.62 -26.48 -15.91
C LEU A 59 -10.96 -26.99 -16.48
N HIS A 60 -12.08 -26.33 -16.15
CA HIS A 60 -13.41 -26.75 -16.59
C HIS A 60 -13.93 -25.95 -17.80
N LEU A 61 -13.13 -25.07 -18.41
CA LEU A 61 -13.55 -24.35 -19.60
C LEU A 61 -13.59 -25.24 -20.86
N PRO A 62 -14.54 -25.01 -21.77
CA PRO A 62 -14.63 -25.74 -23.03
C PRO A 62 -13.42 -25.49 -23.92
N MET A 63 -13.10 -26.46 -24.78
CA MET A 63 -11.90 -26.46 -25.64
C MET A 63 -11.79 -25.21 -26.53
N ASP A 64 -12.93 -24.63 -26.95
CA ASP A 64 -12.99 -23.37 -27.72
C ASP A 64 -12.33 -22.18 -27.01
N PHE A 65 -12.30 -22.18 -25.68
CA PHE A 65 -11.63 -21.12 -24.91
C PHE A 65 -10.10 -21.21 -25.02
N PHE A 66 -9.57 -22.42 -25.12
CA PHE A 66 -8.13 -22.69 -25.24
C PHE A 66 -7.60 -22.53 -26.67
N THR A 67 -8.45 -22.65 -27.69
CA THR A 67 -8.07 -22.49 -29.10
C THR A 67 -8.07 -21.03 -29.56
N THR A 68 -8.84 -20.15 -28.89
CA THR A 68 -9.01 -18.74 -29.30
C THR A 68 -8.12 -17.74 -28.56
N ARG A 69 -7.48 -18.13 -27.43
CA ARG A 69 -6.64 -17.24 -26.61
C ARG A 69 -5.28 -17.86 -26.27
N LYS A 70 -4.23 -17.03 -26.30
CA LYS A 70 -2.88 -17.39 -25.87
C LYS A 70 -2.87 -17.72 -24.37
N THR A 71 -2.39 -18.91 -24.00
CA THR A 71 -2.38 -19.44 -22.61
C THR A 71 -1.77 -18.49 -21.59
N GLY A 72 -0.80 -17.64 -21.97
CA GLY A 72 -0.20 -16.65 -21.07
C GLY A 72 -1.05 -15.38 -20.82
N GLU A 73 -2.06 -15.06 -21.65
CA GLU A 73 -3.00 -13.96 -21.36
C GLU A 73 -3.93 -14.33 -20.18
N VAL A 74 -4.27 -15.62 -20.06
CA VAL A 74 -5.05 -16.15 -18.93
C VAL A 74 -4.20 -16.17 -17.65
N LEU A 75 -2.93 -16.57 -17.76
CA LEU A 75 -2.01 -16.61 -16.63
C LEU A 75 -1.66 -15.21 -16.09
N SER A 76 -1.52 -14.20 -16.95
CA SER A 76 -1.34 -12.80 -16.55
C SER A 76 -2.54 -12.27 -15.76
N ARG A 77 -3.76 -12.55 -16.22
CA ARG A 77 -4.98 -12.14 -15.50
C ARG A 77 -5.09 -12.76 -14.11
N ILE A 78 -4.60 -13.99 -13.93
CA ILE A 78 -4.58 -14.66 -12.60
C ILE A 78 -3.70 -13.86 -11.63
N HIS A 79 -2.52 -13.43 -12.07
CA HIS A 79 -1.62 -12.64 -11.25
C HIS A 79 -2.18 -11.24 -10.94
N ASP A 80 -2.82 -10.59 -11.93
CA ASP A 80 -3.38 -9.24 -11.77
C ASP A 80 -4.59 -9.24 -10.81
N VAL A 81 -5.46 -10.25 -10.87
CA VAL A 81 -6.63 -10.37 -9.98
C VAL A 81 -6.21 -10.63 -8.53
N ASN A 82 -5.22 -11.49 -8.29
CA ASN A 82 -4.68 -11.73 -6.96
C ASN A 82 -4.06 -10.45 -6.37
N THR A 83 -3.28 -9.72 -7.16
CA THR A 83 -2.66 -8.46 -6.74
C THR A 83 -3.70 -7.40 -6.34
N ILE A 84 -4.73 -7.19 -7.17
CA ILE A 84 -5.78 -6.20 -6.90
C ILE A 84 -6.56 -6.54 -5.61
N ARG A 85 -6.88 -7.82 -5.40
CA ARG A 85 -7.61 -8.25 -4.20
C ARG A 85 -6.77 -8.25 -2.93
N GLN A 86 -5.47 -8.52 -3.02
CA GLN A 86 -4.56 -8.43 -1.88
C GLN A 86 -4.43 -6.97 -1.40
N VAL A 87 -4.36 -6.02 -2.34
CA VAL A 87 -4.42 -4.59 -2.02
C VAL A 87 -5.76 -4.23 -1.39
N LEU A 88 -6.87 -4.75 -1.90
CA LEU A 88 -8.20 -4.45 -1.35
C LEU A 88 -8.44 -5.07 0.04
N SER A 89 -7.95 -6.28 0.32
CA SER A 89 -8.12 -6.94 1.62
C SER A 89 -7.25 -6.28 2.70
N SER A 90 -5.98 -6.02 2.39
CA SER A 90 -5.07 -5.32 3.30
C SER A 90 -5.53 -3.89 3.56
N THR A 91 -5.92 -3.15 2.53
CA THR A 91 -6.40 -1.76 2.67
C THR A 91 -7.78 -1.70 3.31
N GLY A 92 -8.70 -2.59 2.93
CA GLY A 92 -10.08 -2.59 3.45
C GLY A 92 -10.16 -2.87 4.95
N MET A 93 -9.39 -3.83 5.44
CA MET A 93 -9.31 -4.14 6.87
C MET A 93 -8.65 -3.00 7.67
N ASN A 94 -7.62 -2.36 7.08
CA ASN A 94 -7.00 -1.16 7.67
C ASN A 94 -8.01 -0.01 7.79
N ILE A 95 -8.82 0.26 6.77
CA ILE A 95 -9.82 1.35 6.79
C ILE A 95 -10.81 1.19 7.95
N ILE A 96 -11.29 -0.03 8.22
CA ILE A 96 -12.24 -0.26 9.32
C ILE A 96 -11.59 0.07 10.67
N LEU A 97 -10.37 -0.44 10.90
CA LEU A 97 -9.65 -0.22 12.16
C LEU A 97 -9.21 1.23 12.34
N ASP A 98 -8.71 1.85 11.27
CA ASP A 98 -8.29 3.26 11.28
C ASP A 98 -9.49 4.18 11.49
N SER A 99 -10.68 3.84 10.96
CA SER A 99 -11.91 4.59 11.23
C SER A 99 -12.31 4.56 12.70
N LEU A 100 -12.16 3.42 13.39
CA LEU A 100 -12.43 3.30 14.82
C LEU A 100 -11.44 4.15 15.63
N MET A 101 -10.15 4.08 15.30
CA MET A 101 -9.10 4.92 15.89
C MET A 101 -9.38 6.41 15.69
N LEU A 102 -9.84 6.81 14.49
CA LEU A 102 -10.19 8.18 14.16
C LEU A 102 -11.36 8.68 15.02
N VAL A 103 -12.41 7.86 15.22
CA VAL A 103 -13.54 8.22 16.09
C VAL A 103 -13.11 8.39 17.55
N VAL A 104 -12.34 7.44 18.09
CA VAL A 104 -11.87 7.49 19.49
C VAL A 104 -10.90 8.65 19.70
N GLY A 105 -9.93 8.83 18.80
CA GLY A 105 -8.97 9.93 18.86
C GLY A 105 -9.62 11.30 18.68
N GLY A 106 -10.59 11.39 17.76
CA GLY A 106 -11.39 12.60 17.54
C GLY A 106 -12.21 12.98 18.77
N ALA A 107 -12.86 12.00 19.42
CA ALA A 107 -13.60 12.24 20.67
C ALA A 107 -12.67 12.74 21.80
N PHE A 108 -11.47 12.18 21.92
CA PHE A 108 -10.48 12.60 22.91
C PHE A 108 -9.96 14.02 22.66
N LEU A 109 -9.72 14.37 21.39
CA LEU A 109 -9.31 15.72 20.99
C LEU A 109 -10.40 16.76 21.25
N CYS A 110 -11.68 16.43 20.98
CA CYS A 110 -12.82 17.29 21.32
C CYS A 110 -12.89 17.61 22.82
N ALA A 111 -12.62 16.60 23.67
CA ALA A 111 -12.62 16.77 25.13
C ALA A 111 -11.43 17.61 25.64
N SER A 112 -10.30 17.61 24.91
CA SER A 112 -9.07 18.29 25.31
C SER A 112 -9.02 19.79 24.93
N GLY A 113 -9.99 20.26 24.12
CA GLY A 113 -10.18 21.67 23.76
C GLY A 113 -10.38 21.90 22.26
N GLY A 114 -11.43 22.65 21.89
CA GLY A 114 -11.86 22.84 20.48
C GLY A 114 -10.87 23.54 19.55
N ILE A 115 -9.91 24.32 20.07
CA ILE A 115 -8.88 24.99 19.25
C ILE A 115 -7.85 23.98 18.68
N LEU A 116 -7.51 22.94 19.44
CA LEU A 116 -6.53 21.92 19.02
C LEU A 116 -7.11 21.06 17.88
N MET A 117 -8.41 20.79 17.93
CA MET A 117 -9.13 20.09 16.87
C MET A 117 -9.06 20.87 15.54
N LEU A 118 -9.28 22.19 15.57
CA LEU A 118 -9.29 23.02 14.37
C LEU A 118 -7.92 23.01 13.66
N ILE A 119 -6.83 23.01 14.44
CA ILE A 119 -5.46 22.92 13.92
C ILE A 119 -5.12 21.51 13.43
N ALA A 120 -5.61 20.46 14.09
CA ALA A 120 -5.40 19.08 13.65
C ALA A 120 -6.16 18.73 12.37
N VAL A 121 -7.29 19.39 12.09
CA VAL A 121 -8.11 19.17 10.89
C VAL A 121 -7.48 19.78 9.63
N ILE A 122 -6.76 20.89 9.74
CA ILE A 122 -6.10 21.57 8.60
C ILE A 122 -5.16 20.64 7.81
N PRO A 123 -4.17 19.94 8.42
CA PRO A 123 -3.29 19.03 7.67
C PRO A 123 -4.05 17.83 7.09
N VAL A 124 -5.15 17.39 7.71
CA VAL A 124 -6.00 16.30 7.17
C VAL A 124 -6.75 16.74 5.92
N ILE A 125 -7.25 17.98 5.88
CA ILE A 125 -7.91 18.52 4.68
C ILE A 125 -6.89 18.68 3.55
N ILE A 126 -5.70 19.20 3.86
CA ILE A 126 -4.64 19.39 2.86
C ILE A 126 -4.16 18.03 2.32
N SER A 127 -4.02 17.00 3.16
CA SER A 127 -3.65 15.66 2.69
C SER A 127 -4.71 15.07 1.76
N ALA A 128 -6.00 15.24 2.07
CA ALA A 128 -7.09 14.78 1.21
C ALA A 128 -7.06 15.44 -0.17
N ILE A 129 -6.74 16.74 -0.25
CA ILE A 129 -6.61 17.47 -1.51
C ILE A 129 -5.42 16.95 -2.34
N VAL A 130 -4.28 16.72 -1.69
CA VAL A 130 -3.09 16.15 -2.35
C VAL A 130 -3.42 14.77 -2.94
N ILE A 131 -4.06 13.90 -2.17
CA ILE A 131 -4.46 12.56 -2.66
C ILE A 131 -5.40 12.66 -3.87
N CYS A 132 -6.37 13.58 -3.82
CA CYS A 132 -7.31 13.78 -4.92
C CYS A 132 -6.60 14.21 -6.23
N PHE A 133 -5.51 14.98 -6.12
CA PHE A 133 -4.73 15.39 -7.28
C PHE A 133 -3.87 14.25 -7.85
N PHE A 134 -3.33 13.38 -6.99
CA PHE A 134 -2.46 12.27 -7.39
C PHE A 134 -3.22 11.02 -7.87
N VAL A 135 -4.49 10.82 -7.48
CA VAL A 135 -5.24 9.62 -7.84
C VAL A 135 -5.48 9.48 -9.35
N GLN A 136 -5.70 10.59 -10.05
CA GLN A 136 -5.99 10.59 -11.49
C GLN A 136 -4.77 10.23 -12.36
N PRO A 137 -3.57 10.82 -12.19
CA PRO A 137 -2.38 10.38 -12.90
C PRO A 137 -2.00 8.94 -12.53
N TYR A 138 -2.10 8.56 -11.25
CA TYR A 138 -1.78 7.21 -10.80
C TYR A 138 -2.65 6.13 -11.50
N ARG A 139 -3.96 6.36 -11.58
CA ARG A 139 -4.88 5.47 -12.32
C ARG A 139 -4.54 5.36 -13.81
N ARG A 140 -4.10 6.45 -14.44
CA ARG A 140 -3.74 6.44 -15.86
C ARG A 140 -2.47 5.61 -16.09
N MET A 141 -1.43 5.83 -15.27
CA MET A 141 -0.17 5.10 -15.39
C MET A 141 -0.32 3.60 -15.12
N ILE A 142 -1.15 3.21 -14.15
CA ILE A 142 -1.46 1.79 -13.90
C ILE A 142 -2.11 1.15 -15.14
N LYS A 143 -3.05 1.84 -15.80
CA LYS A 143 -3.67 1.33 -17.03
C LYS A 143 -2.67 1.21 -18.17
N GLU A 144 -1.80 2.20 -18.35
CA GLU A 144 -0.75 2.17 -19.37
C GLU A 144 0.22 1.01 -19.12
N LYS A 145 0.65 0.79 -17.87
CA LYS A 145 1.48 -0.35 -17.48
C LYS A 145 0.79 -1.68 -17.76
N ALA A 146 -0.50 -1.82 -17.44
CA ALA A 146 -1.25 -3.05 -17.69
C ALA A 146 -1.30 -3.41 -19.20
N VAL A 147 -1.37 -2.41 -20.09
CA VAL A 147 -1.31 -2.64 -21.55
C VAL A 147 0.08 -3.14 -21.98
N ILE A 148 1.15 -2.51 -21.49
CA ILE A 148 2.54 -2.90 -21.79
C ILE A 148 2.84 -4.30 -21.27
N ASP A 149 2.37 -4.63 -20.05
CA ASP A 149 2.52 -5.96 -19.48
C ASP A 149 1.76 -7.02 -20.31
N ALA A 150 0.54 -6.74 -20.73
CA ALA A 150 -0.21 -7.64 -21.61
C ALA A 150 0.52 -7.89 -22.95
N GLU A 151 1.11 -6.87 -23.55
CA GLU A 151 1.90 -7.01 -24.78
C GLU A 151 3.20 -7.80 -24.58
N LYS A 152 3.88 -7.63 -23.43
CA LYS A 152 5.06 -8.39 -23.03
C LYS A 152 4.71 -9.88 -22.93
N TYR A 153 3.66 -10.23 -22.18
CA TYR A 153 3.23 -11.63 -22.02
C TYR A 153 2.77 -12.25 -23.35
N SER A 154 2.00 -11.52 -24.17
CA SER A 154 1.57 -12.01 -25.49
C SER A 154 2.75 -12.31 -26.42
N GLY A 155 3.81 -11.47 -26.37
CA GLY A 155 5.03 -11.68 -27.13
C GLY A 155 5.81 -12.92 -26.68
N MET A 156 6.00 -13.10 -25.37
CA MET A 156 6.67 -14.28 -24.82
C MET A 156 5.97 -15.58 -25.19
N VAL A 157 4.63 -15.60 -25.11
CA VAL A 157 3.84 -16.79 -25.51
C VAL A 157 3.99 -17.09 -27.00
N GLU A 158 4.05 -16.07 -27.85
CA GLU A 158 4.26 -16.24 -29.29
C GLU A 158 5.63 -16.85 -29.60
N SER A 159 6.68 -16.33 -28.96
CA SER A 159 8.04 -16.85 -29.12
C SER A 159 8.16 -18.30 -28.62
N ILE A 160 7.48 -18.67 -27.54
CA ILE A 160 7.47 -20.03 -27.00
C ILE A 160 6.67 -20.98 -27.91
N ASN A 161 5.48 -20.59 -28.35
CA ASN A 161 4.66 -21.42 -29.23
C ASN A 161 5.30 -21.58 -30.63
N GLY A 162 5.97 -20.53 -31.10
CA GLY A 162 6.72 -20.49 -32.36
C GLY A 162 8.17 -20.96 -32.24
N ILE A 163 8.56 -21.63 -31.15
CA ILE A 163 9.98 -21.96 -30.88
C ILE A 163 10.62 -22.79 -32.00
N GLY A 164 9.84 -23.64 -32.67
CA GLY A 164 10.31 -24.40 -33.82
C GLY A 164 10.76 -23.50 -34.98
N THR A 165 10.01 -22.43 -35.26
CA THR A 165 10.36 -21.43 -36.27
C THR A 165 11.56 -20.59 -35.83
N VAL A 166 11.59 -20.16 -34.56
CA VAL A 166 12.71 -19.38 -34.02
C VAL A 166 14.04 -20.15 -34.13
N LYS A 167 14.02 -21.44 -33.78
CA LYS A 167 15.20 -22.33 -33.91
C LYS A 167 15.55 -22.63 -35.36
N ALA A 168 14.54 -22.85 -36.22
CA ALA A 168 14.77 -23.11 -37.64
C ALA A 168 15.41 -21.92 -38.38
N LEU A 169 15.13 -20.70 -37.95
CA LEU A 169 15.74 -19.46 -38.45
C LEU A 169 16.98 -19.02 -37.66
N SER A 170 17.43 -19.78 -36.66
CA SER A 170 18.53 -19.40 -35.74
C SER A 170 18.41 -17.96 -35.21
N SER A 171 17.17 -17.51 -34.99
CA SER A 171 16.85 -16.12 -34.64
C SER A 171 16.55 -15.96 -33.14
N GLU A 172 17.24 -16.75 -32.31
CA GLU A 172 17.04 -16.82 -30.86
C GLU A 172 17.39 -15.48 -30.19
N ASP A 173 18.52 -14.88 -30.57
CA ASP A 173 18.98 -13.59 -30.05
C ASP A 173 18.03 -12.45 -30.40
N LEU A 174 17.49 -12.43 -31.64
CA LEU A 174 16.51 -11.42 -32.07
C LEU A 174 15.19 -11.53 -31.30
N ALA A 175 14.74 -12.75 -31.01
CA ALA A 175 13.54 -12.98 -30.20
C ALA A 175 13.76 -12.57 -28.73
N PHE A 176 14.97 -12.81 -28.21
CA PHE A 176 15.38 -12.40 -26.87
C PHE A 176 15.45 -10.87 -26.76
N GLU A 177 16.16 -10.19 -27.65
CA GLU A 177 16.31 -8.72 -27.67
C GLU A 177 14.94 -8.03 -27.76
N ARG A 178 14.03 -8.54 -28.60
CA ARG A 178 12.66 -7.99 -28.71
C ARG A 178 11.86 -8.14 -27.42
N THR A 179 12.07 -9.23 -26.68
CA THR A 179 11.41 -9.47 -25.39
C THR A 179 12.05 -8.60 -24.30
N GLU A 180 13.37 -8.46 -24.32
CA GLU A 180 14.14 -7.63 -23.41
C GLU A 180 13.70 -6.17 -23.48
N VAL A 181 13.58 -5.60 -24.69
CA VAL A 181 13.10 -4.22 -24.87
C VAL A 181 11.73 -4.00 -24.20
N LYS A 182 10.77 -4.91 -24.39
CA LYS A 182 9.44 -4.82 -23.76
C LYS A 182 9.50 -5.01 -22.24
N MET A 183 10.41 -5.83 -21.75
CA MET A 183 10.61 -6.05 -20.33
C MET A 183 11.21 -4.81 -19.66
N VAL A 184 12.20 -4.19 -20.30
CA VAL A 184 12.80 -2.92 -19.86
C VAL A 184 11.75 -1.81 -19.83
N ASP A 185 10.87 -1.71 -20.82
CA ASP A 185 9.81 -0.70 -20.85
C ASP A 185 8.80 -0.88 -19.70
N SER A 186 8.37 -2.12 -19.42
CA SER A 186 7.52 -2.44 -18.26
C SER A 186 8.18 -2.11 -16.91
N VAL A 187 9.49 -2.37 -16.79
CA VAL A 187 10.27 -2.02 -15.60
C VAL A 187 10.37 -0.51 -15.45
N ASN A 188 10.70 0.22 -16.51
CA ASN A 188 10.79 1.69 -16.50
C ASN A 188 9.45 2.33 -16.11
N LYS A 189 8.33 1.84 -16.66
CA LYS A 189 6.99 2.28 -16.26
C LYS A 189 6.66 1.92 -14.82
N GLY A 190 7.12 0.76 -14.34
CA GLY A 190 7.03 0.40 -12.93
C GLY A 190 7.79 1.37 -12.01
N ILE A 191 9.00 1.76 -12.41
CA ILE A 191 9.81 2.75 -11.69
C ILE A 191 9.11 4.11 -11.70
N GLU A 192 8.57 4.56 -12.84
CA GLU A 192 7.86 5.84 -12.95
C GLU A 192 6.62 5.89 -12.03
N ILE A 193 5.86 4.79 -11.93
CA ILE A 193 4.75 4.67 -10.98
C ILE A 193 5.28 4.68 -9.54
N GLY A 194 6.37 3.96 -9.27
CA GLY A 194 6.98 3.88 -7.94
C GLY A 194 7.58 5.20 -7.47
N THR A 195 8.20 5.99 -8.35
CA THR A 195 8.73 7.32 -8.04
C THR A 195 7.58 8.28 -7.74
N LEU A 196 6.49 8.23 -8.50
CA LEU A 196 5.29 9.03 -8.21
C LEU A 196 4.69 8.67 -6.83
N ALA A 197 4.59 7.38 -6.52
CA ALA A 197 4.12 6.91 -5.22
C ALA A 197 5.06 7.34 -4.08
N ASN A 198 6.38 7.31 -4.30
CA ASN A 198 7.35 7.80 -3.31
C ASN A 198 7.24 9.31 -3.09
N ILE A 199 7.03 10.10 -4.14
CA ILE A 199 6.80 11.54 -4.03
C ILE A 199 5.52 11.81 -3.24
N GLU A 200 4.42 11.11 -3.55
CA GLU A 200 3.17 11.22 -2.80
C GLU A 200 3.36 10.90 -1.31
N ASN A 201 4.03 9.78 -1.01
CA ASN A 201 4.34 9.39 0.37
C ASN A 201 5.21 10.42 1.08
N ALA A 202 6.25 10.94 0.41
CA ALA A 202 7.11 11.98 0.98
C ALA A 202 6.32 13.25 1.30
N VAL A 203 5.45 13.70 0.38
CA VAL A 203 4.57 14.86 0.60
C VAL A 203 3.65 14.62 1.79
N GLN A 204 3.00 13.45 1.89
CA GLN A 204 2.15 13.12 3.04
C GLN A 204 2.94 13.09 4.36
N MET A 205 4.13 12.49 4.37
CA MET A 205 4.98 12.44 5.56
C MET A 205 5.40 13.84 6.01
N THR A 206 5.87 14.69 5.09
CA THR A 206 6.24 16.07 5.40
C THR A 206 5.03 16.86 5.91
N LEU A 207 3.86 16.69 5.29
CA LEU A 207 2.64 17.37 5.71
C LEU A 207 2.21 16.94 7.13
N SER A 208 2.31 15.65 7.44
CA SER A 208 2.01 15.11 8.77
C SER A 208 2.98 15.63 9.83
N GLN A 209 4.28 15.69 9.52
CA GLN A 209 5.31 16.25 10.42
C GLN A 209 5.11 17.75 10.65
N LEU A 210 4.83 18.52 9.60
CA LEU A 210 4.51 19.94 9.70
C LEU A 210 3.23 20.18 10.51
N GLY A 211 2.21 19.33 10.33
CA GLY A 211 0.99 19.36 11.12
C GLY A 211 1.27 19.11 12.61
N THR A 212 2.09 18.11 12.92
CA THR A 212 2.49 17.79 14.30
C THR A 212 3.29 18.92 14.93
N LEU A 213 4.24 19.51 14.20
CA LEU A 213 5.01 20.68 14.64
C LEU A 213 4.09 21.89 14.90
N GLY A 214 3.12 22.14 14.02
CA GLY A 214 2.14 23.20 14.21
C GLY A 214 1.29 23.00 15.46
N VAL A 215 0.84 21.77 15.72
CA VAL A 215 0.10 21.41 16.94
C VAL A 215 0.97 21.65 18.18
N TYR A 216 2.23 21.19 18.19
CA TYR A 216 3.13 21.40 19.32
C TYR A 216 3.43 22.87 19.55
N TRP A 217 3.69 23.63 18.49
CA TRP A 217 4.02 25.05 18.62
C TRP A 217 2.88 25.86 19.21
N VAL A 218 1.66 25.67 18.71
CA VAL A 218 0.46 26.35 19.25
C VAL A 218 0.11 25.83 20.63
N GLY A 219 0.25 24.52 20.87
CA GLY A 219 0.04 23.90 22.18
C GLY A 219 0.96 24.51 23.24
N SER A 220 2.26 24.66 22.95
CA SER A 220 3.22 25.29 23.83
C SER A 220 2.92 26.77 24.09
N PHE A 221 2.54 27.53 23.06
CA PHE A 221 2.14 28.94 23.22
C PHE A 221 0.92 29.10 24.13
N LYS A 222 -0.03 28.17 24.07
CA LYS A 222 -1.24 28.17 24.92
C LYS A 222 -0.98 27.83 26.38
N ILE A 223 0.12 27.16 26.69
CA ILE A 223 0.52 26.82 28.07
C ILE A 223 1.34 27.97 28.68
N LEU A 224 2.01 28.76 27.84
CA LEU A 224 2.91 29.85 28.25
C LEU A 224 2.19 31.20 28.46
N ILE A 225 0.94 31.33 28.00
CA ILE A 225 0.04 32.49 28.17
C ILE A 225 -1.04 32.14 29.20
#